data_AF-A0A2D8R808-F1
#
_entry.id   AF-A0A2D8R808-F1
#
_cell.length_a   1.000
_cell.length_b   1.000
_cell.length_c   1.000
_cell.angle_alpha   90.00
_cell.angle_beta   90.00
_cell.angle_gamma   90.00
#
_symmetry.space_group_name_H-M   'P 1'
#
loop_
_entity.id
_entity.type
_entity.pdbx_description
1 polymer ?
#
loop_
_entity_poly.entity_id
_entity_poly.type
_entity_poly.pdbx_seq_one_letter_code
_entity_poly.pdbx_strand_id
1 'polypeptide(L)'
;MARHDGRSRNKQAAFQSGALALVSIAITLFGLAVSANAEEAPCWMETLVTPGNLGQVGIARNIHTGGTPPKALSEMRAISGLCNTLAMACDDDFLKKTRDEKLLAGRPLFFDSFIRNGQIYAYAAFSPVDTKQCKASACRIEDCDPAWLCSGAVESKPALLGISYRSMSTYRQTLNAMENALLQAEYMFGVDVEASSELNQGRIGEQNYLIYHQEGNVDTGAREVLPFHIAHQCESGDTLYQQVVLDLSLEEKIRLDNGDLGWVNNPKHLGLDGAVGIIDKRAASGLVSDQVKLAIKQAAIQLAFEKSTDVTEDNLVVTSDAAGLVHITKINQQTNNSLKARVMRIRFDRPEGAALRAMAWLVIIP
;
A
#
# COMPACT_ATOMS: atom_id res chain seq x y z
N MET A 1 4.85 -55.19 -63.47
CA MET A 1 5.42 -56.39 -64.12
C MET A 1 6.66 -55.94 -64.89
N ALA A 2 7.86 -56.28 -64.40
CA ALA A 2 9.18 -56.16 -65.04
C ALA A 2 9.65 -54.74 -65.50
N ARG A 3 10.90 -54.32 -65.44
CA ARG A 3 12.21 -54.85 -65.02
C ARG A 3 13.19 -53.65 -65.06
N HIS A 4 14.29 -53.76 -64.31
CA HIS A 4 15.70 -53.49 -64.67
C HIS A 4 15.98 -52.65 -65.94
N ASP A 5 17.01 -51.82 -66.09
CA ASP A 5 18.30 -51.52 -65.43
C ASP A 5 18.89 -50.39 -66.32
N GLY A 6 19.93 -49.64 -65.91
CA GLY A 6 20.57 -48.77 -66.91
C GLY A 6 21.63 -47.77 -66.46
N ARG A 7 22.76 -48.29 -66.03
CA ARG A 7 23.99 -47.64 -65.55
C ARG A 7 24.71 -46.75 -66.60
N SER A 8 25.36 -45.69 -66.08
CA SER A 8 26.67 -45.13 -66.51
C SER A 8 26.69 -44.25 -67.78
N ARG A 9 27.49 -43.17 -67.95
CA ARG A 9 28.84 -42.83 -67.44
C ARG A 9 29.20 -41.36 -67.78
N ASN A 10 30.01 -40.76 -66.89
CA ASN A 10 31.15 -39.84 -67.11
C ASN A 10 31.06 -38.57 -67.99
N LYS A 11 31.45 -37.41 -67.42
CA LYS A 11 32.78 -36.73 -67.52
C LYS A 11 32.66 -35.32 -66.86
N GLN A 12 33.30 -35.08 -65.72
CA GLN A 12 34.55 -34.30 -65.55
C GLN A 12 34.61 -32.96 -66.31
N ALA A 13 34.63 -31.83 -65.59
CA ALA A 13 35.86 -31.04 -65.33
C ALA A 13 35.58 -29.64 -64.71
N ALA A 14 36.50 -29.24 -63.81
CA ALA A 14 36.95 -27.88 -63.44
C ALA A 14 35.93 -26.89 -62.84
N PHE A 15 35.91 -26.60 -61.52
CA PHE A 15 36.89 -25.84 -60.71
C PHE A 15 37.23 -24.44 -61.27
N GLN A 16 36.60 -23.40 -60.73
CA GLN A 16 37.30 -22.24 -60.17
C GLN A 16 36.37 -21.35 -59.33
N SER A 17 36.80 -21.15 -58.09
CA SER A 17 36.22 -20.28 -57.07
C SER A 17 36.59 -18.82 -57.31
N GLY A 18 35.70 -17.89 -56.98
CA GLY A 18 36.00 -16.46 -57.01
C GLY A 18 34.88 -15.60 -56.45
N ALA A 19 34.89 -15.44 -55.12
CA ALA A 19 34.38 -14.32 -54.31
C ALA A 19 33.11 -13.57 -54.79
N LEU A 20 31.98 -13.85 -54.13
CA LEU A 20 30.80 -12.97 -54.11
C LEU A 20 30.69 -12.38 -52.70
N ALA A 21 30.88 -11.06 -52.63
CA ALA A 21 30.73 -10.26 -51.42
C ALA A 21 29.26 -10.24 -50.99
N LEU A 22 28.98 -10.76 -49.79
CA LEU A 22 27.71 -10.62 -49.10
C LEU A 22 27.63 -9.23 -48.47
N VAL A 23 26.80 -8.37 -49.05
CA VAL A 23 26.36 -7.11 -48.46
C VAL A 23 25.36 -7.44 -47.35
N SER A 24 25.84 -7.52 -46.11
CA SER A 24 24.97 -7.55 -44.92
C SER A 24 24.40 -6.15 -44.70
N ILE A 25 23.12 -5.98 -45.03
CA ILE A 25 22.33 -4.83 -44.61
C ILE A 25 22.08 -4.98 -43.11
N ALA A 26 22.89 -4.29 -42.32
CA ALA A 26 22.62 -4.09 -40.89
C ALA A 26 21.44 -3.13 -40.76
N ILE A 27 20.26 -3.68 -40.49
CA ILE A 27 19.11 -2.92 -40.02
C ILE A 27 19.42 -2.53 -38.58
N THR A 28 20.00 -1.35 -38.39
CA THR A 28 20.08 -0.69 -37.09
C THR A 28 18.65 -0.35 -36.67
N LEU A 29 18.05 -1.22 -35.84
CA LEU A 29 16.96 -0.82 -34.97
C LEU A 29 17.49 0.33 -34.10
N PHE A 30 17.15 1.56 -34.49
CA PHE A 30 17.14 2.69 -33.56
C PHE A 30 16.07 2.37 -32.52
N GLY A 31 16.47 1.68 -31.45
CA GLY A 31 15.72 1.66 -30.22
C GLY A 31 15.63 3.09 -29.74
N LEU A 32 14.47 3.72 -29.93
CA LEU A 32 14.06 4.88 -29.15
C LEU A 32 13.95 4.41 -27.71
N ALA A 33 15.08 4.37 -27.01
CA ALA A 33 15.09 4.51 -25.58
C ALA A 33 14.50 5.90 -25.31
N VAL A 34 13.20 5.95 -25.07
CA VAL A 34 12.58 7.07 -24.36
C VAL A 34 13.21 7.02 -22.98
N SER A 35 14.36 7.68 -22.83
CA SER A 35 14.84 8.10 -21.54
C SER A 35 13.74 9.00 -21.02
N ALA A 36 12.88 8.47 -20.15
CA ALA A 36 12.04 9.29 -19.30
C ALA A 36 13.02 10.23 -18.58
N ASN A 37 13.10 11.47 -19.04
CA ASN A 37 13.84 12.51 -18.35
C ASN A 37 13.22 12.55 -16.96
N ALA A 38 13.97 12.07 -15.97
CA ALA A 38 13.51 12.13 -14.61
C ALA A 38 13.43 13.61 -14.25
N GLU A 39 12.20 14.08 -14.11
CA GLU A 39 11.90 15.46 -13.78
C GLU A 39 12.58 15.79 -12.44
N GLU A 40 13.45 16.79 -12.45
CA GLU A 40 14.02 17.34 -11.23
C GLU A 40 12.92 18.10 -10.49
N ALA A 41 12.77 17.82 -9.20
CA ALA A 41 11.82 18.51 -8.35
C ALA A 41 12.43 18.73 -6.96
N PRO A 42 11.92 19.68 -6.16
CA PRO A 42 12.45 19.90 -4.82
C PRO A 42 12.36 18.64 -3.97
N CYS A 43 13.41 18.35 -3.21
CA CYS A 43 13.47 17.14 -2.36
C CYS A 43 12.31 17.06 -1.36
N TRP A 44 11.80 18.22 -0.91
CA TRP A 44 10.65 18.30 -0.01
C TRP A 44 9.35 17.78 -0.61
N MET A 45 9.27 17.58 -1.93
CA MET A 45 8.11 16.94 -2.55
C MET A 45 7.99 15.46 -2.19
N GLU A 46 9.08 14.77 -1.87
CA GLU A 46 9.04 13.34 -1.54
C GLU A 46 9.37 13.06 -0.08
N THR A 47 10.18 13.93 0.54
CA THR A 47 10.54 13.86 1.97
C THR A 47 10.15 15.16 2.65
N LEU A 48 8.96 15.17 3.25
CA LEU A 48 8.34 16.37 3.82
C LEU A 48 8.87 16.67 5.22
N VAL A 49 9.48 15.67 5.87
CA VAL A 49 10.05 15.79 7.22
C VAL A 49 11.49 15.35 7.22
N THR A 50 12.33 16.13 7.89
CA THR A 50 13.76 15.86 8.12
C THR A 50 14.05 16.02 9.62
N PRO A 51 15.19 15.50 10.13
CA PRO A 51 15.52 15.57 11.56
C PRO A 51 15.53 17.00 12.17
N GLY A 52 15.60 18.05 11.35
CA GLY A 52 15.56 19.45 11.78
C GLY A 52 14.42 20.28 11.17
N ASN A 53 13.53 19.67 10.39
CA ASN A 53 12.43 20.39 9.75
C ASN A 53 11.17 19.54 9.64
N LEU A 54 10.10 20.02 10.26
CA LEU A 54 8.76 19.51 10.06
C LEU A 54 8.06 20.46 9.10
N GLY A 55 7.77 19.98 7.89
CA GLY A 55 6.97 20.72 6.93
C GLY A 55 5.87 19.88 6.33
N GLN A 56 4.94 20.55 5.65
CA GLN A 56 3.82 19.94 4.96
C GLN A 56 3.61 20.60 3.60
N VAL A 57 3.02 19.86 2.66
CA VAL A 57 2.78 20.32 1.29
C VAL A 57 1.30 20.56 1.09
N GLY A 58 0.97 21.73 0.56
CA GLY A 58 -0.34 22.05 0.01
C GLY A 58 -0.27 22.12 -1.51
N ILE A 59 -1.38 21.79 -2.16
CA ILE A 59 -1.47 21.69 -3.62
C ILE A 59 -2.67 22.50 -4.10
N ALA A 60 -2.51 23.29 -5.16
CA ALA A 60 -3.60 23.99 -5.83
C ALA A 60 -3.44 23.95 -7.36
N ARG A 61 -4.55 24.02 -8.10
CA ARG A 61 -4.48 24.14 -9.56
C ARG A 61 -3.89 25.50 -9.94
N ASN A 62 -2.97 25.53 -10.91
CA ASN A 62 -2.40 26.77 -11.44
C ASN A 62 -3.36 27.48 -12.41
N ILE A 63 -4.63 27.62 -12.03
CA ILE A 63 -5.67 28.31 -12.78
C ILE A 63 -6.39 29.20 -11.78
N HIS A 64 -6.44 30.50 -12.07
CA HIS A 64 -7.15 31.46 -11.24
C HIS A 64 -8.49 31.81 -11.89
N THR A 65 -9.59 31.42 -11.24
CA THR A 65 -10.97 31.67 -11.71
C THR A 65 -11.71 32.67 -10.80
N GLY A 66 -10.98 33.56 -10.11
CA GLY A 66 -11.49 34.44 -9.06
C GLY A 66 -11.31 33.86 -7.65
N GLY A 67 -11.43 34.72 -6.62
CA GLY A 67 -11.23 34.35 -5.21
C GLY A 67 -9.76 34.36 -4.77
N THR A 68 -9.37 33.40 -3.91
CA THR A 68 -7.99 33.29 -3.42
C THR A 68 -7.03 32.89 -4.55
N PRO A 69 -5.89 33.60 -4.74
CA PRO A 69 -4.88 33.22 -5.73
C PRO A 69 -4.37 31.77 -5.52
N PRO A 70 -4.10 31.00 -6.59
CA PRO A 70 -3.66 29.61 -6.48
C PRO A 70 -2.48 29.36 -5.54
N LYS A 71 -1.45 30.22 -5.60
CA LYS A 71 -0.28 30.10 -4.71
C LYS A 71 -0.69 30.26 -3.24
N ALA A 72 -1.48 31.29 -2.94
CA ALA A 72 -1.96 31.56 -1.59
C ALA A 72 -2.87 30.42 -1.07
N LEU A 73 -3.69 29.83 -1.94
CA LEU A 73 -4.51 28.66 -1.61
C LEU A 73 -3.64 27.43 -1.33
N SER A 74 -2.57 27.23 -2.12
CA SER A 74 -1.60 26.16 -1.91
C SER A 74 -0.89 26.31 -0.56
N GLU A 75 -0.46 27.53 -0.22
CA GLU A 75 0.18 27.83 1.08
C GLU A 75 -0.79 27.61 2.25
N MET A 76 -2.05 28.05 2.13
CA MET A 76 -3.09 27.78 3.15
C MET A 76 -3.30 26.28 3.38
N ARG A 77 -3.29 25.47 2.31
CA ARG A 77 -3.39 24.01 2.42
C ARG A 77 -2.15 23.38 3.08
N ALA A 78 -0.96 23.93 2.83
CA ALA A 78 0.26 23.50 3.51
C ALA A 78 0.19 23.79 5.02
N ILE A 79 -0.29 24.99 5.39
CA ILE A 79 -0.51 25.39 6.78
C ILE A 79 -1.57 24.49 7.44
N SER A 80 -2.65 24.16 6.75
CA SER A 80 -3.67 23.21 7.24
C SER A 80 -3.07 21.84 7.55
N GLY A 81 -2.13 21.35 6.74
CA GLY A 81 -1.36 20.15 7.05
C GLY A 81 -0.57 20.27 8.36
N LEU A 82 0.08 21.42 8.60
CA LEU A 82 0.79 21.68 9.87
C LEU A 82 -0.16 21.76 11.07
N CYS A 83 -1.38 22.28 10.86
CA CYS A 83 -2.42 22.30 11.90
C CYS A 83 -2.81 20.88 12.34
N ASN A 84 -2.93 19.95 11.39
CA ASN A 84 -3.17 18.53 11.70
C ASN A 84 -2.04 17.97 12.57
N THR A 85 -0.78 18.32 12.27
CA THR A 85 0.36 17.87 13.08
C THR A 85 0.35 18.42 14.49
N LEU A 86 -0.15 19.64 14.68
CA LEU A 86 -0.27 20.28 15.98
C LEU A 86 -1.59 19.94 16.71
N ALA A 87 -2.45 19.10 16.13
CA ALA A 87 -3.82 18.84 16.60
C ALA A 87 -4.62 20.15 16.83
N MET A 88 -4.44 21.14 15.95
CA MET A 88 -5.12 22.43 16.02
C MET A 88 -6.24 22.51 14.99
N ALA A 89 -7.40 23.02 15.40
CA ALA A 89 -8.44 23.41 14.47
C ALA A 89 -8.05 24.73 13.78
N CYS A 90 -7.97 24.70 12.45
CA CYS A 90 -7.63 25.87 11.64
C CYS A 90 -8.73 26.09 10.60
N ASP A 91 -9.51 27.16 10.79
CA ASP A 91 -10.47 27.62 9.79
C ASP A 91 -9.81 28.50 8.72
N ASP A 92 -10.54 28.85 7.67
CA ASP A 92 -10.01 29.59 6.53
C ASP A 92 -9.47 30.99 6.92
N ASP A 93 -10.10 31.67 7.89
CA ASP A 93 -9.68 32.98 8.35
C ASP A 93 -8.35 32.89 9.13
N PHE A 94 -8.22 31.89 9.99
CA PHE A 94 -6.98 31.57 10.69
C PHE A 94 -5.86 31.25 9.70
N LEU A 95 -6.12 30.38 8.72
CA LEU A 95 -5.13 30.01 7.69
C LEU A 95 -4.66 31.22 6.89
N LYS A 96 -5.58 32.12 6.54
CA LYS A 96 -5.28 33.36 5.82
C LYS A 96 -4.37 34.27 6.65
N LYS A 97 -4.72 34.50 7.92
CA LYS A 97 -3.93 35.30 8.87
C LYS A 97 -2.54 34.70 9.07
N THR A 98 -2.45 33.41 9.36
CA THR A 98 -1.17 32.70 9.57
C THR A 98 -0.26 32.77 8.37
N ARG A 99 -0.79 32.67 7.14
CA ARG A 99 -0.02 32.87 5.92
C ARG A 99 0.55 34.29 5.83
N ASP A 100 -0.30 35.30 6.04
CA ASP A 100 0.08 36.71 5.89
C ASP A 100 1.10 37.14 6.96
N GLU A 101 0.94 36.67 8.19
CA GLU A 101 1.86 36.90 9.30
C GLU A 101 3.10 35.99 9.27
N LYS A 102 3.07 34.92 8.48
CA LYS A 102 4.07 33.84 8.44
C LYS A 102 4.39 33.29 9.83
N LEU A 103 3.35 33.09 10.65
CA LEU A 103 3.47 32.68 12.05
C LEU A 103 2.38 31.69 12.42
N LEU A 104 2.78 30.51 12.92
CA LEU A 104 1.87 29.46 13.40
C LEU A 104 2.29 29.04 14.80
N ALA A 105 1.35 29.11 15.76
CA ALA A 105 1.60 28.78 17.17
C ALA A 105 2.84 29.49 17.77
N GLY A 106 3.05 30.76 17.40
CA GLY A 106 4.20 31.56 17.87
C GLY A 106 5.54 31.22 17.21
N ARG A 107 5.56 30.33 16.20
CA ARG A 107 6.76 29.93 15.45
C ARG A 107 6.73 30.50 14.04
N PRO A 108 7.88 30.99 13.51
CA PRO A 108 7.95 31.49 12.15
C PRO A 108 7.74 30.37 11.14
N LEU A 109 7.05 30.69 10.05
CA LEU A 109 6.84 29.82 8.90
C LEU A 109 7.72 30.25 7.73
N PHE A 110 8.32 29.25 7.09
CA PHE A 110 9.08 29.39 5.86
C PHE A 110 8.33 28.68 4.73
N PHE A 111 8.29 29.31 3.57
CA PHE A 111 7.58 28.81 2.41
C PHE A 111 8.51 28.63 1.21
N ASP A 112 8.26 27.58 0.44
CA ASP A 112 8.79 27.39 -0.90
C ASP A 112 7.65 26.96 -1.84
N SER A 113 7.82 27.17 -3.15
CA SER A 113 6.78 26.83 -4.12
C SER A 113 7.37 26.27 -5.40
N PHE A 114 6.72 25.24 -5.93
CA PHE A 114 7.10 24.56 -7.16
C PHE A 114 5.89 24.32 -8.05
N ILE A 115 6.07 24.40 -9.37
CA ILE A 115 4.99 24.22 -10.34
C ILE A 115 5.28 22.98 -11.16
N ARG A 116 4.34 22.03 -11.16
CA ARG A 116 4.44 20.77 -11.90
C ARG A 116 3.07 20.37 -12.42
N ASN A 117 2.99 19.95 -13.69
CA ASN A 117 1.77 19.43 -14.31
C ASN A 117 0.53 20.33 -14.14
N GLY A 118 0.72 21.65 -14.24
CA GLY A 118 -0.37 22.63 -14.08
C GLY A 118 -0.90 22.77 -12.64
N GLN A 119 -0.18 22.24 -11.65
CA GLN A 119 -0.42 22.46 -10.22
C GLN A 119 0.69 23.32 -9.63
N ILE A 120 0.33 24.07 -8.58
CA ILE A 120 1.27 24.71 -7.67
C ILE A 120 1.33 23.84 -6.43
N TYR A 121 2.54 23.49 -6.02
CA TYR A 121 2.87 22.86 -4.76
C TYR A 121 3.51 23.93 -3.89
N ALA A 122 3.01 24.10 -2.68
CA ALA A 122 3.60 24.99 -1.69
C ALA A 122 4.02 24.15 -0.49
N TYR A 123 5.23 24.35 -0.03
CA TYR A 123 5.76 23.74 1.17
C TYR A 123 5.78 24.77 2.28
N ALA A 124 5.25 24.43 3.45
CA ALA A 124 5.30 25.26 4.65
C ALA A 124 6.03 24.50 5.74
N ALA A 125 6.98 25.16 6.43
CA ALA A 125 7.81 24.51 7.43
C ALA A 125 8.27 25.47 8.53
N PHE A 126 8.72 24.92 9.67
CA PHE A 126 9.17 25.70 10.83
C PHE A 126 10.66 26.07 10.81
N SER A 127 11.41 25.64 9.80
CA SER A 127 12.79 26.08 9.55
C SER A 127 12.99 26.40 8.07
N PRO A 128 14.05 27.18 7.72
CA PRO A 128 14.32 27.56 6.33
C PRO A 128 14.31 26.36 5.38
N VAL A 129 13.62 26.51 4.25
CA VAL A 129 13.42 25.43 3.30
C VAL A 129 14.70 25.18 2.50
N ASP A 130 15.11 23.91 2.43
CA ASP A 130 16.16 23.48 1.49
C ASP A 130 15.59 23.45 0.07
N THR A 131 16.19 24.22 -0.82
CA THR A 131 15.77 24.35 -2.24
C THR A 131 16.46 23.34 -3.15
N LYS A 132 17.20 22.38 -2.57
CA LYS A 132 17.83 21.29 -3.29
C LYS A 132 16.83 20.52 -4.17
N GLN A 133 17.25 20.28 -5.39
CA GLN A 133 16.51 19.45 -6.34
C GLN A 133 16.93 17.98 -6.17
N CYS A 134 15.94 17.11 -6.21
CA CYS A 134 16.07 15.67 -6.18
C CYS A 134 15.47 15.10 -7.47
N LYS A 135 16.01 13.95 -7.89
CA LYS A 135 15.43 13.17 -8.97
C LYS A 135 14.14 12.54 -8.45
N ALA A 136 13.02 12.73 -9.16
CA ALA A 136 11.77 12.09 -8.79
C ALA A 136 11.97 10.56 -8.70
N SER A 137 11.63 9.98 -7.55
CA SER A 137 11.69 8.54 -7.32
C SER A 137 10.45 7.86 -7.88
N ALA A 138 10.64 6.73 -8.55
CA ALA A 138 9.54 5.87 -8.96
C ALA A 138 9.27 4.88 -7.83
N CYS A 139 8.05 4.85 -7.29
CA CYS A 139 7.70 3.82 -6.31
C CYS A 139 7.47 2.48 -7.00
N ARG A 140 7.97 1.42 -6.38
CA ARG A 140 7.61 0.02 -6.68
C ARG A 140 7.11 -0.62 -5.40
N ILE A 141 5.78 -0.68 -5.29
CA ILE A 141 5.08 -1.21 -4.11
C ILE A 141 5.40 -2.70 -3.90
N GLU A 142 5.62 -3.45 -4.99
CA GLU A 142 5.96 -4.89 -4.95
C GLU A 142 7.33 -5.14 -4.31
N ASP A 143 8.27 -4.21 -4.51
CA ASP A 143 9.63 -4.31 -3.98
C ASP A 143 9.79 -3.62 -2.63
N CYS A 144 8.72 -2.98 -2.13
CA CYS A 144 8.81 -2.03 -1.02
C CYS A 144 9.92 -0.98 -1.27
N ASP A 145 10.01 -0.45 -2.49
CA ASP A 145 10.99 0.57 -2.89
C ASP A 145 10.28 1.90 -3.17
N PRO A 146 10.51 2.95 -2.35
CA PRO A 146 11.40 2.99 -1.19
C PRO A 146 10.90 2.22 0.04
N ALA A 147 11.84 1.83 0.90
CA ALA A 147 11.63 0.99 2.09
C ALA A 147 10.45 1.41 2.99
N TRP A 148 10.18 2.71 3.09
CA TRP A 148 9.12 3.25 3.93
C TRP A 148 7.72 2.79 3.50
N LEU A 149 7.52 2.38 2.24
CA LEU A 149 6.23 1.89 1.72
C LEU A 149 5.68 0.70 2.51
N CYS A 150 6.56 -0.12 3.10
CA CYS A 150 6.20 -1.33 3.84
C CYS A 150 6.59 -1.25 5.32
N SER A 151 6.94 -0.05 5.82
CA SER A 151 7.30 0.17 7.22
C SER A 151 6.09 0.64 8.02
N GLY A 152 5.75 -0.07 9.10
CA GLY A 152 4.71 0.32 10.06
C GLY A 152 5.16 1.30 11.14
N ALA A 153 6.42 1.75 11.11
CA ALA A 153 6.95 2.72 12.08
C ALA A 153 8.06 3.61 11.51
N VAL A 154 8.17 4.82 12.09
CA VAL A 154 9.27 5.79 11.88
C VAL A 154 9.70 6.31 13.24
N GLU A 155 10.99 6.17 13.60
CA GLU A 155 11.54 6.74 14.84
C GLU A 155 10.72 6.49 16.12
N SER A 156 10.15 5.28 16.26
CA SER A 156 9.27 4.90 17.39
C SER A 156 7.91 5.60 17.42
N LYS A 157 7.44 6.04 16.26
CA LYS A 157 6.07 6.48 16.01
C LYS A 157 5.38 5.53 15.04
N PRO A 158 4.06 5.28 15.18
CA PRO A 158 3.30 4.50 14.21
C PRO A 158 3.33 5.18 12.85
N ALA A 159 3.57 4.41 11.79
CA ALA A 159 3.53 4.87 10.42
C ALA A 159 2.55 4.02 9.62
N LEU A 160 1.72 4.68 8.82
CA LEU A 160 0.59 4.10 8.11
C LEU A 160 0.76 4.38 6.62
N LEU A 161 0.31 3.44 5.78
CA LEU A 161 0.44 3.56 4.33
C LEU A 161 -0.85 4.09 3.71
N GLY A 162 -0.83 5.33 3.24
CA GLY A 162 -1.87 5.90 2.40
C GLY A 162 -1.69 5.52 0.94
N ILE A 163 -2.74 5.02 0.30
CA ILE A 163 -2.75 4.71 -1.13
C ILE A 163 -3.96 5.39 -1.76
N SER A 164 -3.75 6.11 -2.85
CA SER A 164 -4.83 6.79 -3.56
C SER A 164 -4.60 6.82 -5.07
N TYR A 165 -5.62 6.40 -5.80
CA TYR A 165 -5.66 6.46 -7.25
C TYR A 165 -6.07 7.84 -7.71
N ARG A 166 -5.80 8.12 -8.99
CA ARG A 166 -6.18 9.37 -9.64
C ARG A 166 -7.61 9.77 -9.32
N SER A 167 -7.74 10.97 -8.78
CA SER A 167 -9.01 11.61 -8.44
C SER A 167 -9.27 12.83 -9.31
N MET A 168 -10.42 13.49 -9.13
CA MET A 168 -10.78 14.72 -9.86
C MET A 168 -9.76 15.86 -9.70
N SER A 169 -8.96 15.83 -8.62
CA SER A 169 -7.82 16.73 -8.42
C SER A 169 -6.73 16.05 -7.61
N THR A 170 -5.47 16.48 -7.80
CA THR A 170 -4.32 16.01 -7.01
C THR A 170 -4.52 16.29 -5.53
N TYR A 171 -5.10 17.44 -5.17
CA TYR A 171 -5.45 17.74 -3.77
C TYR A 171 -6.41 16.70 -3.19
N ARG A 172 -7.48 16.31 -3.91
CA ARG A 172 -8.39 15.26 -3.44
C ARG A 172 -7.71 13.90 -3.38
N GLN A 173 -6.80 13.61 -4.31
CA GLN A 173 -6.01 12.37 -4.28
C GLN A 173 -5.17 12.28 -3.01
N THR A 174 -4.50 13.37 -2.61
CA THR A 174 -3.77 13.49 -1.35
C THR A 174 -4.68 13.27 -0.14
N LEU A 175 -5.84 13.94 -0.09
CA LEU A 175 -6.79 13.74 1.01
C LEU A 175 -7.27 12.29 1.11
N ASN A 176 -7.61 11.65 -0.02
CA ASN A 176 -8.02 10.25 -0.03
C ASN A 176 -6.87 9.32 0.44
N ALA A 177 -5.61 9.61 0.10
CA ALA A 177 -4.47 8.83 0.59
C ALA A 177 -4.32 8.96 2.11
N MET A 178 -4.43 10.18 2.65
CA MET A 178 -4.44 10.42 4.08
C MET A 178 -5.61 9.70 4.78
N GLU A 179 -6.83 9.84 4.26
CA GLU A 179 -8.02 9.18 4.79
C GLU A 179 -7.84 7.67 4.86
N ASN A 180 -7.32 7.04 3.79
CA ASN A 180 -7.03 5.60 3.72
C ASN A 180 -5.92 5.16 4.69
N ALA A 181 -4.91 5.99 4.93
CA ALA A 181 -3.88 5.71 5.93
C ALA A 181 -4.49 5.73 7.33
N LEU A 182 -5.26 6.78 7.65
CA LEU A 182 -5.83 6.99 8.99
C LEU A 182 -6.89 5.93 9.36
N LEU A 183 -7.56 5.29 8.40
CA LEU A 183 -8.41 4.12 8.69
C LEU A 183 -7.63 2.98 9.36
N GLN A 184 -6.33 2.86 9.09
CA GLN A 184 -5.47 1.84 9.71
C GLN A 184 -5.18 2.18 11.18
N ALA A 185 -5.22 3.47 11.55
CA ALA A 185 -5.01 3.93 12.91
C ALA A 185 -6.15 3.49 13.85
N GLU A 186 -7.37 3.35 13.33
CA GLU A 186 -8.57 3.06 14.13
C GLU A 186 -8.41 1.77 14.96
N TYR A 187 -7.74 0.76 14.41
CA TYR A 187 -7.40 -0.48 15.12
C TYR A 187 -6.57 -0.26 16.40
N MET A 188 -5.77 0.80 16.46
CA MET A 188 -4.91 1.10 17.61
C MET A 188 -5.69 1.63 18.81
N PHE A 189 -6.86 2.24 18.59
CA PHE A 189 -7.67 2.86 19.65
C PHE A 189 -8.74 1.92 20.21
N GLY A 190 -9.04 0.85 19.48
CA GLY A 190 -10.04 -0.14 19.86
C GLY A 190 -11.08 -0.28 18.78
N VAL A 191 -11.33 -1.52 18.38
CA VAL A 191 -12.39 -1.87 17.43
C VAL A 191 -13.17 -3.03 17.98
N ASP A 192 -14.48 -3.02 17.78
CA ASP A 192 -15.35 -4.12 18.15
C ASP A 192 -15.45 -5.08 16.97
N VAL A 193 -15.06 -6.33 17.20
CA VAL A 193 -15.01 -7.38 16.17
C VAL A 193 -16.11 -8.38 16.45
N GLU A 194 -17.04 -8.48 15.50
CA GLU A 194 -18.09 -9.49 15.48
C GLU A 194 -17.84 -10.41 14.30
N ALA A 195 -17.49 -11.68 14.54
CA ALA A 195 -17.21 -12.62 13.46
C ALA A 195 -17.76 -14.02 13.72
N SER A 196 -18.09 -14.71 12.64
CA SER A 196 -18.52 -16.09 12.64
C SER A 196 -17.70 -16.89 11.61
N SER A 197 -17.36 -18.13 11.97
CA SER A 197 -16.67 -19.05 11.08
C SER A 197 -17.36 -20.40 11.13
N GLU A 198 -17.56 -21.02 9.97
CA GLU A 198 -18.18 -22.31 9.78
C GLU A 198 -17.25 -23.19 8.96
N LEU A 199 -16.84 -24.32 9.55
CA LEU A 199 -16.08 -25.36 8.89
C LEU A 199 -16.94 -26.61 8.76
N ASN A 200 -17.29 -26.96 7.51
CA ASN A 200 -17.95 -28.20 7.17
C ASN A 200 -16.95 -29.15 6.53
N GLN A 201 -16.64 -30.24 7.20
CA GLN A 201 -15.80 -31.30 6.65
C GLN A 201 -16.55 -32.62 6.64
N GLY A 202 -16.30 -33.44 5.64
CA GLY A 202 -16.93 -34.74 5.59
C GLY A 202 -16.37 -35.65 4.52
N ARG A 203 -16.83 -36.90 4.58
CA ARG A 203 -16.45 -37.95 3.65
C ARG A 203 -17.70 -38.55 3.02
N ILE A 204 -17.75 -38.55 1.70
CA ILE A 204 -18.77 -39.23 0.89
C ILE A 204 -18.05 -40.30 0.07
N GLY A 205 -18.19 -41.57 0.44
CA GLY A 205 -17.44 -42.67 -0.18
C GLY A 205 -15.92 -42.51 0.02
N GLU A 206 -15.15 -42.40 -1.07
CA GLU A 206 -13.70 -42.12 -1.05
C GLU A 206 -13.34 -40.63 -1.14
N GLN A 207 -14.33 -39.74 -1.29
CA GLN A 207 -14.10 -38.31 -1.46
C GLN A 207 -14.21 -37.58 -0.13
N ASN A 208 -13.19 -36.80 0.20
CA ASN A 208 -13.20 -35.86 1.31
C ASN A 208 -13.56 -34.47 0.79
N TYR A 209 -14.41 -33.76 1.51
CA TYR A 209 -14.68 -32.34 1.26
C TYR A 209 -14.42 -31.52 2.52
N LEU A 210 -13.99 -30.28 2.30
CA LEU A 210 -13.77 -29.28 3.33
C LEU A 210 -14.25 -27.95 2.79
N ILE A 211 -15.28 -27.39 3.42
CA ILE A 211 -15.86 -26.09 3.09
C ILE A 211 -15.67 -25.21 4.31
N TYR A 212 -14.91 -24.14 4.13
CA TYR A 212 -14.66 -23.13 5.15
C TYR A 212 -15.34 -21.84 4.73
N HIS A 213 -16.21 -21.32 5.58
CA HIS A 213 -16.87 -20.03 5.42
C HIS A 213 -16.54 -19.16 6.62
N GLN A 214 -16.11 -17.93 6.39
CA GLN A 214 -15.84 -16.97 7.46
C GLN A 214 -16.39 -15.62 7.05
N GLU A 215 -17.18 -15.03 7.95
CA GLU A 215 -17.69 -13.68 7.82
C GLU A 215 -17.40 -12.90 9.10
N GLY A 216 -17.34 -11.59 8.98
CA GLY A 216 -17.14 -10.75 10.15
C GLY A 216 -17.27 -9.28 9.82
N ASN A 217 -17.67 -8.53 10.83
CA ASN A 217 -17.74 -7.09 10.83
C ASN A 217 -16.75 -6.54 11.86
N VAL A 218 -16.21 -5.36 11.56
CA VAL A 218 -15.36 -4.62 12.48
C VAL A 218 -15.95 -3.22 12.56
N ASP A 219 -16.39 -2.84 13.76
CA ASP A 219 -16.85 -1.49 14.06
C ASP A 219 -15.71 -0.72 14.73
N THR A 220 -15.38 0.44 14.17
CA THR A 220 -14.32 1.30 14.66
C THR A 220 -14.83 2.46 15.53
N GLY A 221 -16.15 2.57 15.71
CA GLY A 221 -16.78 3.59 16.55
C GLY A 221 -16.59 5.01 16.02
N ALA A 222 -16.48 5.98 16.93
CA ALA A 222 -16.28 7.38 16.57
C ALA A 222 -14.80 7.65 16.26
N ARG A 223 -14.54 8.29 15.12
CA ARG A 223 -13.18 8.58 14.65
C ARG A 223 -12.46 9.56 15.58
N GLU A 224 -11.39 9.12 16.22
CA GLU A 224 -10.52 10.01 17.01
C GLU A 224 -9.77 10.99 16.10
N VAL A 225 -9.63 12.24 16.57
CA VAL A 225 -8.81 13.25 15.89
C VAL A 225 -7.38 13.13 16.40
N LEU A 226 -6.51 12.57 15.57
CA LEU A 226 -5.13 12.27 15.95
C LEU A 226 -4.18 13.32 15.33
N PRO A 227 -3.17 13.79 16.08
CA PRO A 227 -2.08 14.53 15.46
C PRO A 227 -1.29 13.61 14.51
N PHE A 228 -1.11 14.05 13.27
CA PHE A 228 -0.32 13.30 12.28
C PHE A 228 0.40 14.23 11.32
N HIS A 229 1.38 13.68 10.62
CA HIS A 229 2.05 14.36 9.52
C HIS A 229 2.38 13.38 8.40
N ILE A 230 2.50 13.88 7.18
CA ILE A 230 3.07 13.10 6.09
C ILE A 230 4.59 13.21 6.19
N ALA A 231 5.29 12.08 6.31
CA ALA A 231 6.74 12.02 6.31
C ALA A 231 7.29 11.89 4.89
N HIS A 232 6.72 10.97 4.11
CA HIS A 232 7.13 10.69 2.75
C HIS A 232 5.95 10.56 1.79
N GLN A 233 6.20 10.82 0.51
CA GLN A 233 5.28 10.48 -0.56
C GLN A 233 6.03 10.14 -1.85
N CYS A 234 5.42 9.35 -2.70
CA CYS A 234 5.93 9.07 -4.04
C CYS A 234 4.78 8.66 -4.97
N GLU A 235 5.03 8.70 -6.28
CA GLU A 235 4.05 8.34 -7.31
C GLU A 235 4.50 7.10 -8.11
N SER A 236 3.54 6.25 -8.48
CA SER A 236 3.74 5.16 -9.44
C SER A 236 2.57 5.13 -10.43
N GLY A 237 2.84 5.56 -11.66
CA GLY A 237 1.79 5.85 -12.64
C GLY A 237 0.81 6.90 -12.09
N ASP A 238 -0.47 6.54 -12.04
CA ASP A 238 -1.57 7.38 -11.53
C ASP A 238 -1.86 7.15 -10.03
N THR A 239 -1.01 6.42 -9.32
CA THR A 239 -1.19 6.08 -7.89
C THR A 239 -0.24 6.88 -7.02
N LEU A 240 -0.79 7.54 -6.01
CA LEU A 240 -0.06 8.25 -4.97
C LEU A 240 0.06 7.37 -3.73
N TYR A 241 1.28 7.25 -3.23
CA TYR A 241 1.59 6.61 -1.95
C TYR A 241 2.06 7.66 -0.97
N GLN A 242 1.57 7.60 0.27
CA GLN A 242 1.97 8.51 1.34
C GLN A 242 2.24 7.73 2.62
N GLN A 243 3.31 8.06 3.31
CA GLN A 243 3.53 7.58 4.68
C GLN A 243 2.99 8.62 5.65
N VAL A 244 1.92 8.26 6.35
CA VAL A 244 1.32 9.08 7.41
C VAL A 244 1.86 8.59 8.74
N VAL A 245 2.52 9.47 9.47
CA VAL A 245 3.09 9.18 10.80
C VAL A 245 2.21 9.82 11.85
N LEU A 246 1.75 9.01 12.81
CA LEU A 246 0.99 9.50 13.95
C LEU A 246 1.95 10.09 14.98
N ASP A 247 1.63 11.25 15.56
CA ASP A 247 2.45 11.85 16.62
C ASP A 247 2.14 11.23 17.99
N LEU A 248 2.35 9.92 18.07
CA LEU A 248 2.14 9.08 19.25
C LEU A 248 3.44 8.36 19.55
N SER A 249 3.91 8.43 20.79
CA SER A 249 5.10 7.69 21.19
C SER A 249 4.75 6.23 21.39
N LEU A 250 5.51 5.34 20.74
CA LEU A 250 5.45 3.92 21.03
C LEU A 250 6.26 3.63 22.29
N GLU A 251 5.69 2.88 23.22
CA GLU A 251 6.40 2.41 24.41
C GLU A 251 7.55 1.45 24.03
N GLU A 252 7.38 0.68 22.95
CA GLU A 252 8.35 -0.31 22.49
C GLU A 252 8.94 0.02 21.10
N LYS A 253 10.28 0.07 21.03
CA LYS A 253 11.04 0.26 19.79
C LYS A 253 11.29 -1.07 19.09
N ILE A 254 10.26 -1.63 18.48
CA ILE A 254 10.41 -2.84 17.66
C ILE A 254 11.05 -2.43 16.33
N ARG A 255 12.24 -2.95 16.05
CA ARG A 255 12.93 -2.76 14.76
C ARG A 255 12.74 -4.00 13.90
N LEU A 256 12.08 -3.81 12.76
CA LEU A 256 11.94 -4.83 11.72
C LEU A 256 12.77 -4.41 10.52
N ASP A 257 13.75 -5.22 10.15
CA ASP A 257 14.52 -4.98 8.92
C ASP A 257 13.63 -5.19 7.69
N ASN A 258 13.87 -4.45 6.61
CA ASN A 258 13.06 -4.53 5.37
C ASN A 258 12.96 -5.94 4.77
N GLY A 259 13.98 -6.77 5.00
CA GLY A 259 14.01 -8.17 4.56
C GLY A 259 13.37 -9.17 5.52
N ASP A 260 12.97 -8.76 6.72
CA ASP A 260 12.42 -9.67 7.72
C ASP A 260 11.00 -10.11 7.36
N LEU A 261 10.88 -11.40 7.03
CA LEU A 261 9.64 -12.06 6.64
C LEU A 261 9.22 -13.15 7.63
N GLY A 262 9.88 -13.27 8.78
CA GLY A 262 9.54 -14.28 9.78
C GLY A 262 8.06 -14.20 10.18
N TRP A 263 7.53 -12.98 10.27
CA TRP A 263 6.13 -12.71 10.61
C TRP A 263 5.11 -13.29 9.65
N VAL A 264 5.45 -13.47 8.35
CA VAL A 264 4.48 -13.96 7.34
C VAL A 264 3.99 -15.38 7.65
N ASN A 265 4.90 -16.24 8.14
CA ASN A 265 4.60 -17.63 8.46
C ASN A 265 4.53 -17.89 9.98
N ASN A 266 4.99 -16.94 10.80
CA ASN A 266 4.91 -16.99 12.25
C ASN A 266 4.28 -15.70 12.77
N PRO A 267 2.95 -15.65 12.95
CA PRO A 267 2.28 -14.44 13.44
C PRO A 267 2.75 -13.96 14.80
N LYS A 268 3.39 -14.84 15.59
CA LYS A 268 4.02 -14.55 16.89
C LYS A 268 5.51 -14.21 16.81
N HIS A 269 5.93 -13.71 15.65
CA HIS A 269 7.32 -13.31 15.40
C HIS A 269 7.79 -12.27 16.41
N LEU A 270 9.03 -12.41 16.88
CA LEU A 270 9.63 -11.61 17.96
C LEU A 270 8.88 -11.69 19.31
N GLY A 271 8.07 -12.73 19.54
CA GLY A 271 7.34 -12.92 20.79
C GLY A 271 6.13 -11.99 20.95
N LEU A 272 5.73 -11.30 19.88
CA LEU A 272 4.56 -10.44 19.84
C LEU A 272 3.30 -11.28 19.65
N ASP A 273 2.17 -10.89 20.24
CA ASP A 273 0.90 -11.56 19.97
C ASP A 273 0.23 -10.91 18.76
N GLY A 274 0.35 -11.56 17.61
CA GLY A 274 -0.05 -11.00 16.32
C GLY A 274 -0.73 -12.01 15.41
N ALA A 275 -1.43 -11.48 14.41
CA ALA A 275 -2.06 -12.24 13.32
C ALA A 275 -1.71 -11.64 11.97
N VAL A 276 -1.71 -12.48 10.94
CA VAL A 276 -1.46 -12.06 9.56
C VAL A 276 -2.70 -12.27 8.72
N GLY A 277 -3.14 -11.22 8.05
CA GLY A 277 -4.17 -11.29 7.02
C GLY A 277 -3.56 -11.25 5.63
N ILE A 278 -4.11 -12.02 4.71
CA ILE A 278 -3.55 -12.24 3.37
C ILE A 278 -4.67 -12.16 2.35
N ILE A 279 -4.56 -11.20 1.45
CA ILE A 279 -5.48 -11.01 0.33
C ILE A 279 -4.71 -11.29 -0.97
N ASP A 280 -4.91 -12.48 -1.50
CA ASP A 280 -4.28 -13.06 -2.69
C ASP A 280 -5.05 -12.75 -3.99
N LYS A 281 -6.31 -12.35 -3.88
CA LYS A 281 -7.16 -11.94 -5.01
C LYS A 281 -7.31 -10.43 -5.09
N ARG A 282 -7.65 -9.93 -6.28
CA ARG A 282 -8.02 -8.51 -6.43
C ARG A 282 -9.25 -8.24 -5.58
N ALA A 283 -9.25 -7.11 -4.86
CA ALA A 283 -10.47 -6.59 -4.26
C ALA A 283 -11.52 -6.36 -5.35
N ALA A 284 -12.81 -6.44 -5.01
CA ALA A 284 -13.90 -6.23 -5.96
C ALA A 284 -13.83 -4.85 -6.64
N SER A 285 -13.31 -3.85 -5.95
CA SER A 285 -13.05 -2.50 -6.47
C SER A 285 -11.85 -2.42 -7.43
N GLY A 286 -10.97 -3.44 -7.43
CA GLY A 286 -9.70 -3.43 -8.13
C GLY A 286 -8.61 -2.57 -7.47
N LEU A 287 -8.88 -2.00 -6.29
CA LEU A 287 -7.97 -1.06 -5.60
C LEU A 287 -7.08 -1.78 -4.59
N VAL A 288 -5.79 -1.45 -4.57
CA VAL A 288 -4.79 -1.95 -3.62
C VAL A 288 -5.07 -1.44 -2.20
N SER A 289 -5.59 -0.21 -2.06
CA SER A 289 -6.06 0.32 -0.78
C SER A 289 -7.08 -0.59 -0.11
N ASP A 290 -7.99 -1.18 -0.90
CA ASP A 290 -9.02 -2.08 -0.39
C ASP A 290 -8.46 -3.46 -0.07
N GLN A 291 -7.46 -3.94 -0.81
CA GLN A 291 -6.73 -5.16 -0.45
C GLN A 291 -6.02 -5.01 0.91
N VAL A 292 -5.39 -3.86 1.16
CA VAL A 292 -4.77 -3.56 2.46
C VAL A 292 -5.83 -3.54 3.56
N LYS A 293 -6.96 -2.84 3.35
CA LYS A 293 -8.06 -2.79 4.31
C LYS A 293 -8.60 -4.19 4.64
N LEU A 294 -8.80 -5.03 3.63
CA LEU A 294 -9.27 -6.40 3.80
C LEU A 294 -8.23 -7.28 4.52
N ALA A 295 -6.94 -7.13 4.21
CA ALA A 295 -5.88 -7.85 4.90
C ALA A 295 -5.82 -7.49 6.39
N ILE A 296 -5.91 -6.19 6.72
CA ILE A 296 -5.98 -5.71 8.11
C ILE A 296 -7.23 -6.26 8.81
N LYS A 297 -8.39 -6.20 8.15
CA LYS A 297 -9.64 -6.75 8.68
C LYS A 297 -9.54 -8.25 8.97
N GLN A 298 -8.96 -9.02 8.06
CA GLN A 298 -8.77 -10.47 8.23
C GLN A 298 -7.82 -10.78 9.40
N ALA A 299 -6.72 -10.03 9.53
CA ALA A 299 -5.81 -10.16 10.67
C ALA A 299 -6.51 -9.83 12.00
N ALA A 300 -7.32 -8.77 12.04
CA ALA A 300 -8.06 -8.37 13.23
C ALA A 300 -9.09 -9.44 13.64
N ILE A 301 -9.81 -10.02 12.69
CA ILE A 301 -10.74 -11.12 12.96
C ILE A 301 -10.01 -12.34 13.52
N GLN A 302 -8.85 -12.69 12.96
CA GLN A 302 -8.03 -13.78 13.48
C GLN A 302 -7.58 -13.54 14.93
N LEU A 303 -7.12 -12.32 15.25
CA LEU A 303 -6.79 -11.93 16.63
C LEU A 303 -8.00 -12.02 17.57
N ALA A 304 -9.19 -11.62 17.11
CA ALA A 304 -10.40 -11.68 17.91
C ALA A 304 -10.77 -13.13 18.26
N PHE A 305 -10.69 -14.05 17.29
CA PHE A 305 -10.90 -15.48 17.55
C PHE A 305 -9.85 -16.04 18.52
N GLU A 306 -8.58 -15.63 18.41
CA GLU A 306 -7.54 -16.07 19.37
C GLU A 306 -7.78 -15.55 20.79
N LYS A 307 -8.33 -14.34 20.93
CA LYS A 307 -8.61 -13.72 22.23
C LYS A 307 -9.78 -14.39 22.95
N SER A 308 -10.90 -14.62 22.26
CA SER A 308 -12.06 -15.30 22.83
C SER A 308 -12.99 -15.78 21.71
N THR A 309 -13.35 -17.06 21.74
CA THR A 309 -14.22 -17.70 20.76
C THR A 309 -15.17 -18.66 21.46
N ASP A 310 -16.45 -18.53 21.13
CA ASP A 310 -17.45 -19.55 21.41
C ASP A 310 -17.42 -20.59 20.28
N VAL A 311 -17.13 -21.85 20.64
CA VAL A 311 -17.04 -22.96 19.69
C VAL A 311 -18.21 -23.91 19.89
N THR A 312 -18.93 -24.22 18.82
CA THR A 312 -19.94 -25.27 18.76
C THR A 312 -19.54 -26.29 17.71
N GLU A 313 -19.66 -27.57 18.03
CA GLU A 313 -19.34 -28.67 17.12
C GLU A 313 -20.55 -29.59 17.00
N ASP A 314 -21.04 -29.74 15.77
CA ASP A 314 -22.10 -30.67 15.41
C ASP A 314 -21.51 -31.81 14.57
N ASN A 315 -21.61 -33.03 15.10
CA ASN A 315 -21.21 -34.24 14.38
C ASN A 315 -22.45 -34.99 13.89
N LEU A 316 -22.63 -35.04 12.57
CA LEU A 316 -23.73 -35.73 11.91
C LEU A 316 -23.21 -36.96 11.17
N VAL A 317 -23.62 -38.15 11.61
CA VAL A 317 -23.39 -39.40 10.88
C VAL A 317 -24.67 -39.75 10.14
N VAL A 318 -24.66 -39.63 8.81
CA VAL A 318 -25.79 -39.99 7.96
C VAL A 318 -25.51 -41.34 7.32
N THR A 319 -26.24 -42.37 7.75
CA THR A 319 -26.30 -43.67 7.05
C THR A 319 -27.27 -43.55 5.88
N SER A 320 -26.77 -43.74 4.65
CA SER A 320 -27.60 -43.91 3.46
C SER A 320 -27.64 -45.38 3.06
N ASP A 321 -28.84 -45.94 2.91
CA ASP A 321 -29.10 -47.36 2.63
C ASP A 321 -28.49 -47.87 1.30
N ALA A 322 -28.02 -46.96 0.43
CA ALA A 322 -27.47 -47.29 -0.89
C ALA A 322 -26.03 -46.83 -1.16
N ALA A 323 -25.40 -46.02 -0.30
CA ALA A 323 -24.11 -45.36 -0.60
C ALA A 323 -23.08 -45.34 0.54
N GLY A 324 -23.34 -46.03 1.66
CA GLY A 324 -22.41 -46.11 2.80
C GLY A 324 -22.57 -44.99 3.83
N LEU A 325 -21.68 -44.98 4.82
CA LEU A 325 -21.64 -44.01 5.92
C LEU A 325 -21.12 -42.65 5.41
N VAL A 326 -21.90 -41.60 5.61
CA VAL A 326 -21.46 -40.20 5.41
C VAL A 326 -21.21 -39.60 6.78
N HIS A 327 -19.95 -39.21 7.04
CA HIS A 327 -19.58 -38.47 8.24
C HIS A 327 -19.47 -37.00 7.88
N ILE A 328 -20.24 -36.15 8.54
CA ILE A 328 -20.20 -34.69 8.39
C ILE A 328 -19.91 -34.09 9.76
N THR A 329 -18.82 -33.35 9.86
CA THR A 329 -18.49 -32.54 11.02
C THR A 329 -18.68 -31.08 10.63
N LYS A 330 -19.53 -30.37 11.37
CA LYS A 330 -19.75 -28.94 11.26
C LYS A 330 -19.24 -28.27 12.52
N ILE A 331 -18.25 -27.41 12.40
CA ILE A 331 -17.72 -26.61 13.50
C ILE A 331 -18.12 -25.16 13.24
N ASN A 332 -18.86 -24.55 14.16
CA ASN A 332 -19.14 -23.12 14.15
C ASN A 332 -18.38 -22.42 15.27
N GLN A 333 -17.75 -21.31 14.93
CA GLN A 333 -17.03 -20.44 15.84
C GLN A 333 -17.64 -19.06 15.77
N GLN A 334 -17.82 -18.40 16.92
CA GLN A 334 -18.29 -17.03 17.00
C GLN A 334 -17.43 -16.22 17.97
N THR A 335 -17.24 -14.94 17.68
CA THR A 335 -16.52 -14.02 18.55
C THR A 335 -17.21 -12.66 18.54
N ASN A 336 -17.30 -12.04 19.71
CA ASN A 336 -17.71 -10.66 19.91
C ASN A 336 -16.78 -10.04 20.95
N ASN A 337 -15.73 -9.35 20.49
CA ASN A 337 -14.71 -8.82 21.38
C ASN A 337 -14.18 -7.47 20.91
N SER A 338 -13.85 -6.62 21.88
CA SER A 338 -13.08 -5.41 21.64
C SER A 338 -11.59 -5.75 21.50
N LEU A 339 -10.96 -5.25 20.43
CA LEU A 339 -9.57 -5.49 20.06
C LEU A 339 -8.83 -4.16 19.93
N LYS A 340 -7.68 -4.03 20.59
CA LYS A 340 -6.70 -2.98 20.35
C LYS A 340 -5.48 -3.59 19.70
N ALA A 341 -5.19 -3.19 18.46
CA ALA A 341 -4.09 -3.76 17.68
C ALA A 341 -3.47 -2.71 16.76
N ARG A 342 -2.18 -2.86 16.48
CA ARG A 342 -1.43 -1.99 15.57
C ARG A 342 -1.02 -2.75 14.33
N VAL A 343 -1.09 -2.10 13.17
CA VAL A 343 -0.45 -2.57 11.95
C VAL A 343 1.07 -2.45 12.10
N MET A 344 1.75 -3.57 12.28
CA MET A 344 3.21 -3.63 12.40
C MET A 344 3.90 -3.55 11.05
N ARG A 345 3.31 -4.21 10.06
CA ARG A 345 3.88 -4.28 8.72
C ARG A 345 2.81 -4.53 7.66
N ILE A 346 3.03 -3.96 6.49
CA ILE A 346 2.32 -4.31 5.26
C ILE A 346 3.36 -4.76 4.25
N ARG A 347 3.06 -5.81 3.50
CA ARG A 347 3.90 -6.28 2.39
C ARG A 347 3.05 -6.61 1.19
N PHE A 348 3.64 -6.41 0.02
CA PHE A 348 3.08 -6.81 -1.25
C PHE A 348 4.01 -7.80 -1.94
N ASP A 349 3.44 -8.72 -2.69
CA ASP A 349 4.18 -9.50 -3.67
C ASP A 349 3.27 -9.88 -4.84
N ARG A 350 3.88 -10.26 -5.97
CA ARG A 350 3.16 -10.72 -7.16
C ARG A 350 3.67 -12.12 -7.51
N PRO A 351 2.96 -13.17 -7.06
CA PRO A 351 3.26 -14.53 -7.53
C PRO A 351 3.14 -14.62 -9.05
N GLU A 352 3.91 -15.51 -9.68
CA GLU A 352 3.88 -15.69 -11.13
C GLU A 352 2.44 -15.98 -11.62
N GLY A 353 1.98 -15.20 -12.60
CA GLY A 353 0.64 -15.33 -13.18
C GLY A 353 -0.52 -14.89 -12.27
N ALA A 354 -0.25 -14.35 -11.07
CA ALA A 354 -1.26 -13.97 -10.10
C ALA A 354 -1.46 -12.44 -9.99
N ALA A 355 -2.54 -12.04 -9.31
CA ALA A 355 -2.75 -10.66 -8.91
C ALA A 355 -1.73 -10.23 -7.85
N LEU A 356 -1.60 -8.91 -7.64
CA LEU A 356 -0.88 -8.40 -6.48
C LEU A 356 -1.53 -8.92 -5.20
N ARG A 357 -0.74 -9.55 -4.34
CA ARG A 357 -1.15 -10.04 -3.03
C ARG A 357 -0.74 -9.03 -1.97
N ALA A 358 -1.65 -8.69 -1.08
CA ALA A 358 -1.41 -7.82 0.06
C ALA A 358 -1.42 -8.62 1.35
N MET A 359 -0.44 -8.38 2.21
CA MET A 359 -0.28 -9.03 3.51
C MET A 359 -0.15 -7.94 4.58
N ALA A 360 -0.89 -8.08 5.67
CA ALA A 360 -0.82 -7.16 6.81
C ALA A 360 -0.62 -7.94 8.11
N TRP A 361 0.35 -7.51 8.92
CA TRP A 361 0.62 -8.04 10.24
C TRP A 361 0.08 -7.09 11.30
N LEU A 362 -0.87 -7.56 12.09
CA LEU A 362 -1.39 -6.85 13.24
C LEU A 362 -0.84 -7.46 14.52
N VAL A 363 -0.53 -6.63 15.50
CA VAL A 363 -0.08 -7.04 16.84
C VAL A 363 -0.93 -6.35 17.89
N ILE A 364 -1.35 -7.11 18.91
CA ILE A 364 -2.14 -6.61 20.03
C ILE A 364 -1.33 -5.54 20.80
N ILE A 365 -2.01 -4.46 21.16
CA ILE A 365 -1.47 -3.45 22.06
C ILE A 365 -2.06 -3.73 23.46
N PRO A 366 -1.23 -3.82 24.52
CA PRO A 366 -1.69 -4.08 25.87
C PRO A 366 -2.61 -2.98 26.45
#